data_AF-A0A5R2N262-F1
#
_entry.id   AF-A0A5R2N262-F1
#
_cell.length_a   1.000
_cell.length_b   1.000
_cell.length_c   1.000
_cell.angle_alpha   90.00
_cell.angle_beta   90.00
_cell.angle_gamma   90.00
#
_symmetry.space_group_name_H-M   'P 1'
#
loop_
_entity.id
_entity.type
_entity.pdbx_description
1 polymer ?
#
loop_
_entity_poly.entity_id
_entity_poly.type
_entity_poly.pdbx_seq_one_letter_code
_entity_poly.pdbx_strand_id
1 'polypeptide(L)'
;MSVRNAAKRFSSVMTAASLSLALLIPTGPAFADAGFRQWVAGFRATAVAGGVSGAVYDQAFRGINEPDPVVLEKARTQPEFTAPAWDYFDNRVHDQSVAVGQQMAKK
;
A
#
# COMPACT_ATOMS: atom_id res chain seq x y z
N MET A 1 42.94 -47.95 9.52
CA MET A 1 42.79 -46.52 9.16
C MET A 1 41.84 -46.43 7.96
N SER A 2 40.82 -45.57 8.05
CA SER A 2 40.07 -44.97 6.92
C SER A 2 39.19 -45.84 5.99
N VAL A 3 37.94 -46.12 6.41
CA VAL A 3 36.80 -46.32 5.45
C VAL A 3 35.47 -45.76 6.00
N ARG A 4 35.27 -45.76 7.33
CA ARG A 4 34.01 -45.31 7.97
C ARG A 4 33.72 -43.80 7.92
N ASN A 5 34.70 -42.96 7.56
CA ASN A 5 34.55 -41.50 7.55
C ASN A 5 34.12 -40.91 6.20
N ALA A 6 34.14 -41.68 5.11
CA ALA A 6 33.80 -41.17 3.78
C ALA A 6 32.27 -41.02 3.58
N ALA A 7 31.47 -41.96 4.09
CA ALA A 7 30.02 -41.94 3.92
C ALA A 7 29.32 -40.78 4.66
N LYS A 8 29.83 -40.39 5.84
CA LYS A 8 29.28 -39.24 6.59
C LYS A 8 29.61 -37.89 5.94
N ARG A 9 30.66 -37.81 5.12
CA ARG A 9 31.03 -36.58 4.42
C ARG A 9 30.22 -36.33 3.15
N PHE A 10 29.63 -37.38 2.55
CA PHE A 10 28.75 -37.22 1.38
C PHE A 10 27.32 -36.80 1.75
N SER A 11 26.77 -37.25 2.89
CA SER A 11 25.44 -36.80 3.33
C SER A 11 25.39 -35.33 3.77
N SER A 12 26.49 -34.74 4.21
CA SER A 12 26.52 -33.32 4.62
C SER A 12 26.69 -32.34 3.46
N VAL A 13 27.23 -32.78 2.31
CA VAL A 13 27.38 -31.90 1.14
C VAL A 13 26.07 -31.76 0.36
N MET A 14 25.22 -32.79 0.38
CA MET A 14 23.93 -32.77 -0.33
C MET A 14 22.86 -31.90 0.36
N THR A 15 22.88 -31.78 1.69
CA THR A 15 21.98 -30.90 2.45
C THR A 15 22.41 -29.43 2.42
N ALA A 16 23.72 -29.16 2.35
CA ALA A 16 24.24 -27.79 2.23
C ALA A 16 23.94 -27.18 0.85
N ALA A 17 24.07 -27.97 -0.23
CA ALA A 17 23.79 -27.49 -1.59
C ALA A 17 22.31 -27.15 -1.83
N SER A 18 21.38 -27.89 -1.23
CA SER A 18 19.94 -27.60 -1.31
C SER A 18 19.54 -26.30 -0.58
N LEU A 19 20.23 -25.94 0.50
CA LEU A 19 19.95 -24.70 1.23
C LEU A 19 20.47 -23.47 0.46
N SER A 20 21.59 -23.60 -0.25
CA SER A 20 22.12 -22.54 -1.11
C SER A 20 21.24 -22.29 -2.33
N LEU A 21 20.60 -23.32 -2.92
CA LEU A 21 19.72 -23.14 -4.08
C LEU A 21 18.40 -22.43 -3.74
N ALA A 22 17.91 -22.56 -2.51
CA ALA A 22 16.71 -21.85 -2.04
C ALA A 22 16.89 -20.32 -1.97
N LEU A 23 18.12 -19.82 -1.81
CA LEU A 23 18.43 -18.38 -1.84
C LEU A 23 18.43 -17.77 -3.25
N LEU A 24 18.45 -18.59 -4.31
CA LEU A 24 18.38 -18.12 -5.70
C LEU A 24 16.95 -18.06 -6.25
N ILE A 25 15.93 -18.41 -5.44
CA ILE A 25 14.54 -18.24 -5.85
C ILE A 25 14.24 -16.74 -5.84
N PRO A 26 13.98 -16.10 -6.99
CA PRO A 26 13.54 -14.72 -6.99
C PRO A 26 12.25 -14.63 -6.17
N THR A 27 12.24 -13.80 -5.13
CA THR A 27 11.01 -13.37 -4.51
C THR A 27 10.23 -12.60 -5.57
N GLY A 28 9.30 -13.28 -6.23
CA GLY A 28 8.39 -12.66 -7.19
C GLY A 28 7.65 -11.48 -6.56
N PRO A 29 7.03 -10.61 -7.37
CA PRO A 29 6.30 -9.45 -6.87
C PRO A 29 5.33 -9.90 -5.78
N ALA A 30 5.36 -9.21 -4.64
CA ALA A 30 4.51 -9.53 -3.52
C ALA A 30 3.05 -9.60 -4.00
N PHE A 31 2.43 -10.76 -3.81
CA PHE A 31 1.02 -10.94 -4.07
C PHE A 31 0.23 -9.82 -3.37
N ALA A 32 -0.76 -9.27 -4.06
CA ALA A 32 -1.67 -8.25 -3.56
C ALA A 32 -1.97 -8.44 -2.05
N ASP A 33 -2.07 -7.34 -1.31
CA ASP A 33 -2.21 -7.38 0.15
C ASP A 33 -3.47 -8.19 0.56
N ALA A 34 -3.24 -9.36 1.15
CA ALA A 34 -4.32 -10.27 1.53
C ALA A 34 -5.23 -9.66 2.62
N GLY A 35 -4.66 -8.83 3.49
CA GLY A 35 -5.40 -8.10 4.51
C GLY A 35 -6.30 -7.04 3.90
N PHE A 36 -5.82 -6.31 2.89
CA PHE A 36 -6.62 -5.31 2.18
C PHE A 36 -7.79 -5.94 1.45
N ARG A 37 -7.59 -7.05 0.72
CA ARG A 37 -8.72 -7.76 0.07
C ARG A 37 -9.74 -8.28 1.08
N GLN A 38 -9.27 -8.80 2.22
CA GLN A 38 -10.15 -9.24 3.29
C GLN A 38 -10.94 -8.05 3.88
N TRP A 39 -10.29 -6.90 4.03
CA TRP A 39 -10.94 -5.67 4.48
C TRP A 39 -12.00 -5.19 3.49
N VAL A 40 -11.72 -5.18 2.18
CA VAL A 40 -12.73 -4.86 1.14
C VAL A 40 -13.91 -5.83 1.24
N ALA A 41 -13.66 -7.14 1.30
CA ALA A 41 -14.73 -8.12 1.41
C ALA A 41 -15.59 -7.92 2.68
N GLY A 42 -14.97 -7.64 3.82
CA GLY A 42 -15.66 -7.42 5.09
C GLY A 42 -16.40 -6.08 5.17
N PHE A 43 -15.79 -5.00 4.69
CA PHE A 43 -16.35 -3.65 4.76
C PHE A 43 -17.62 -3.48 3.91
N ARG A 44 -17.83 -4.35 2.93
CA ARG A 44 -19.08 -4.40 2.15
C ARG A 44 -20.33 -4.44 3.04
N ALA A 45 -20.31 -5.20 4.14
CA ALA A 45 -21.45 -5.27 5.06
C ALA A 45 -21.74 -3.91 5.71
N THR A 46 -20.70 -3.19 6.12
CA THR A 46 -20.79 -1.83 6.67
C THR A 46 -21.35 -0.85 5.64
N ALA A 47 -20.84 -0.89 4.39
CA ALA A 47 -21.29 -0.01 3.32
C ALA A 47 -22.78 -0.23 2.98
N VAL A 48 -23.21 -1.48 2.90
CA VAL A 48 -24.62 -1.83 2.64
C VAL A 48 -25.53 -1.39 3.79
N ALA A 49 -25.11 -1.58 5.04
CA ALA A 49 -25.85 -1.07 6.21
C ALA A 49 -25.96 0.47 6.20
N GLY A 50 -24.99 1.17 5.60
CA GLY A 50 -25.02 2.62 5.37
C GLY A 50 -25.84 3.07 4.15
N GLY A 51 -26.52 2.17 3.46
CA GLY A 51 -27.39 2.49 2.31
C GLY A 51 -26.70 2.43 0.94
N VAL A 52 -25.44 2.00 0.85
CA VAL A 52 -24.76 1.77 -0.44
C VAL A 52 -25.27 0.47 -1.05
N SER A 53 -25.76 0.50 -2.29
CA SER A 53 -26.17 -0.74 -2.96
C SER A 53 -24.96 -1.65 -3.20
N GLY A 54 -25.17 -2.98 -3.12
CA GLY A 54 -24.11 -3.95 -3.38
C GLY A 54 -23.48 -3.78 -4.78
N ALA A 55 -24.29 -3.47 -5.80
CA ALA A 55 -23.80 -3.24 -7.15
C ALA A 55 -22.85 -2.03 -7.24
N VAL A 56 -23.16 -0.93 -6.54
CA VAL A 56 -22.28 0.25 -6.47
C VAL A 56 -20.97 -0.10 -5.76
N TYR A 57 -21.04 -0.87 -4.66
CA TYR A 57 -19.85 -1.32 -3.94
C TYR A 57 -18.95 -2.19 -4.84
N ASP A 58 -19.53 -3.20 -5.47
CA ASP A 58 -18.82 -4.17 -6.31
C ASP A 58 -18.24 -3.50 -7.58
N GLN A 59 -18.88 -2.43 -8.08
CA GLN A 59 -18.35 -1.59 -9.15
C GLN A 59 -17.19 -0.71 -8.66
N ALA A 60 -17.32 -0.06 -7.51
CA ALA A 60 -16.31 0.86 -6.97
C ALA A 60 -15.00 0.15 -6.62
N PHE A 61 -15.07 -1.09 -6.12
CA PHE A 61 -13.89 -1.88 -5.75
C PHE A 61 -13.36 -2.79 -6.86
N ARG A 62 -13.94 -2.72 -8.07
CA ARG A 62 -13.52 -3.58 -9.19
C ARG A 62 -12.08 -3.27 -9.59
N GLY A 63 -11.21 -4.27 -9.50
CA GLY A 63 -9.79 -4.17 -9.86
C GLY A 63 -8.90 -3.52 -8.79
N ILE A 64 -9.48 -3.08 -7.66
CA ILE A 64 -8.71 -2.54 -6.53
C ILE A 64 -8.29 -3.71 -5.64
N ASN A 65 -7.04 -4.16 -5.79
CA ASN A 65 -6.52 -5.33 -5.07
C ASN A 65 -5.51 -4.99 -3.98
N GLU A 66 -5.07 -3.74 -3.91
CA GLU A 66 -4.04 -3.25 -3.00
C GLU A 66 -4.34 -1.80 -2.59
N PRO A 67 -3.89 -1.36 -1.40
CA PRO A 67 -4.01 0.03 -0.98
C PRO A 67 -3.04 0.92 -1.78
N ASP A 68 -3.42 2.18 -1.97
CA ASP A 68 -2.53 3.17 -2.58
C ASP A 68 -1.35 3.49 -1.64
N PRO A 69 -0.09 3.21 -2.02
CA PRO A 69 1.07 3.44 -1.17
C PRO A 69 1.29 4.93 -0.86
N VAL A 70 0.93 5.84 -1.78
CA VAL A 70 1.08 7.29 -1.57
C VAL A 70 0.10 7.79 -0.51
N VAL A 71 -1.10 7.21 -0.47
CA VAL A 71 -2.09 7.51 0.58
C VAL A 71 -1.55 7.04 1.94
N LEU A 72 -0.99 5.84 2.02
CA LEU A 72 -0.41 5.31 3.25
C LEU A 72 0.79 6.13 3.73
N GLU A 73 1.65 6.59 2.81
CA GLU A 73 2.77 7.47 3.12
C GLU A 73 2.28 8.79 3.72
N LYS A 74 1.35 9.48 3.03
CA LYS A 74 0.79 10.76 3.50
C LYS A 74 0.03 10.62 4.82
N ALA A 75 -0.61 9.48 5.08
CA ALA A 75 -1.28 9.23 6.35
C ALA A 75 -0.29 9.08 7.52
N ARG A 76 0.93 8.60 7.26
CA ARG A 76 2.00 8.45 8.26
C ARG A 76 2.72 9.77 8.54
N THR A 77 2.79 10.66 7.55
CA THR A 77 3.51 11.93 7.65
C THR A 77 2.54 13.07 7.94
N GLN A 78 2.44 13.43 9.22
CA GLN A 78 1.89 14.72 9.62
C GLN A 78 3.06 15.71 9.67
N PRO A 79 3.15 16.72 8.77
CA PRO A 79 4.27 17.64 8.76
C PRO A 79 4.48 18.26 10.15
N GLU A 80 5.67 18.08 10.72
CA GLU A 80 6.02 18.54 12.07
C GLU A 80 6.22 20.07 12.15
N PHE A 81 6.25 20.76 11.00
CA PHE A 81 6.41 22.20 10.92
C PHE A 81 5.08 22.90 10.67
N THR A 82 4.72 23.80 11.57
CA THR A 82 3.58 24.70 11.41
C THR A 82 4.03 25.96 10.69
N ALA A 83 3.41 26.29 9.57
CA ALA A 83 3.57 27.61 8.97
C ALA A 83 2.95 28.67 9.92
N PRO A 84 3.54 29.87 10.05
CA PRO A 84 2.85 31.01 10.65
C PRO A 84 1.47 31.22 10.03
N ALA A 85 0.51 31.71 10.82
CA ALA A 85 -0.84 31.95 10.31
C ALA A 85 -0.85 32.87 9.07
N TRP A 86 0.07 33.84 9.02
CA TRP A 86 0.21 34.78 7.91
C TRP A 86 0.58 34.06 6.60
N ASP A 87 1.51 33.10 6.65
CA ASP A 87 1.89 32.29 5.49
C ASP A 87 0.71 31.45 4.96
N TYR A 88 -0.22 31.04 5.82
CA TYR A 88 -1.45 30.39 5.37
C TYR A 88 -2.33 31.35 4.57
N PHE A 89 -2.50 32.59 5.05
CA PHE A 89 -3.31 33.59 4.36
C PHE A 89 -2.68 34.02 3.03
N ASP A 90 -1.38 34.32 3.01
CA ASP A 90 -0.70 34.75 1.77
C ASP A 90 -0.77 33.66 0.68
N ASN A 91 -0.68 32.38 1.05
CA ASN A 91 -0.79 31.27 0.13
C ASN A 91 -2.22 30.99 -0.36
N ARG A 92 -3.26 31.48 0.32
CA ARG A 92 -4.68 31.18 0.00
C ARG A 92 -5.47 32.39 -0.47
N VAL A 93 -5.07 33.59 -0.08
CA VAL A 93 -5.73 34.86 -0.35
C VAL A 93 -4.76 35.74 -1.13
N HIS A 94 -4.73 35.51 -2.44
CA HIS A 94 -3.93 36.28 -3.38
C HIS A 94 -4.78 36.68 -4.59
N ASP A 95 -4.29 37.65 -5.37
CA ASP A 95 -5.05 38.29 -6.45
C ASP A 95 -5.68 37.29 -7.43
N GLN A 96 -4.93 36.24 -7.81
CA GLN A 96 -5.45 35.18 -8.68
C GLN A 96 -6.61 34.41 -8.03
N SER A 97 -6.52 34.03 -6.75
CA SER A 97 -7.61 33.34 -6.05
C SER A 97 -8.86 34.23 -5.94
N VAL A 98 -8.68 35.53 -5.70
CA VAL A 98 -9.77 36.52 -5.67
C VAL A 98 -10.42 36.65 -7.05
N ALA A 99 -9.63 36.79 -8.11
CA ALA A 99 -10.13 36.91 -9.47
C ALA A 99 -10.93 35.67 -9.90
N VAL A 100 -10.43 34.46 -9.59
CA VAL A 100 -11.15 33.20 -9.85
C VAL A 100 -12.48 33.17 -9.08
N GLY A 101 -12.47 33.54 -7.80
CA GLY A 101 -13.69 33.60 -6.99
C GLY A 101 -14.75 34.55 -7.57
N GLN A 102 -14.35 35.74 -8.02
CA GLN A 102 -15.25 36.71 -8.66
C GLN A 102 -15.79 36.21 -10.00
N GLN A 103 -15.00 35.47 -10.79
CA GLN A 103 -15.46 34.86 -12.03
C GLN A 103 -16.50 33.76 -11.76
N MET A 104 -16.29 32.93 -10.74
CA MET A 104 -17.24 31.89 -10.35
C MET A 104 -18.57 32.49 -9.86
N ALA A 105 -18.53 33.58 -9.09
CA ALA A 105 -19.73 34.23 -8.56
C ALA A 105 -20.61 34.93 -9.63
N LYS A 106 -20.07 35.15 -10.84
CA LYS A 106 -20.79 35.75 -11.98
C LYS A 106 -21.48 34.72 -12.88
N LYS A 107 -21.23 33.43 -12.68
CA LYS A 107 -21.86 32.33 -13.42
C LYS A 107 -23.12 31.88 -12.69
#